data_AF-A0A9D8BJZ6-F1
#
_entry.id   AF-A0A9D8BJZ6-F1
#
_cell.length_a   1.000
_cell.length_b   1.000
_cell.length_c   1.000
_cell.angle_alpha   90.00
_cell.angle_beta   90.00
_cell.angle_gamma   90.00
#
_symmetry.space_group_name_H-M   'P 1'
#
loop_
_entity.id
_entity.type
_entity.pdbx_description
1 polymer ?
#
loop_
_entity_poly.entity_id
_entity_poly.type
_entity_poly.pdbx_seq_one_letter_code
_entity_poly.pdbx_strand_id
1 'polypeptide(L)' 'MLAQIRSLANIGLSCHDVTVEVASARGEDRMIIVGLGDTAVKESKQRVWMALHSSGFRIPTGRT' A
#
# COMPACT_ATOMS: atom_id res chain seq x y z
N MET A 1 -8.48 11.45 -2.70
CA MET A 1 -9.45 10.36 -2.98
C MET A 1 -9.22 9.25 -1.98
N LEU A 2 -10.29 8.73 -1.37
CA LEU A 2 -10.24 7.55 -0.49
C LEU A 2 -10.68 6.33 -1.31
N ALA A 3 -9.88 5.27 -1.31
CA ALA A 3 -10.22 3.96 -1.85
C ALA A 3 -10.26 2.95 -0.72
N GLN A 4 -11.24 2.04 -0.73
CA GLN A 4 -11.38 0.95 0.23
C GLN A 4 -11.39 -0.38 -0.51
N ILE A 5 -10.68 -1.38 0.04
CA ILE A 5 -10.52 -2.70 -0.56
C ILE A 5 -10.74 -3.74 0.54
N ARG A 6 -11.59 -4.74 0.30
CA ARG A 6 -11.73 -5.92 1.19
C ARG A 6 -10.56 -6.86 0.99
N SER A 7 -9.99 -7.32 2.09
CA SER A 7 -8.83 -8.20 2.11
C SER A 7 -8.94 -9.18 3.27
N LEU A 8 -7.95 -10.07 3.39
CA LEU A 8 -7.84 -11.04 4.47
C LEU A 8 -6.49 -10.88 5.15
N ALA A 9 -6.46 -10.91 6.48
CA ALA A 9 -5.24 -10.95 7.28
C ALA A 9 -5.14 -12.28 8.01
N ASN A 10 -3.95 -12.89 7.98
CA ASN A 10 -3.67 -14.06 8.80
C ASN A 10 -3.16 -13.63 10.17
N ILE A 11 -3.82 -14.08 11.24
CA ILE A 11 -3.41 -13.87 12.63
C ILE A 11 -3.25 -15.25 13.26
N GLY A 12 -2.00 -15.72 13.34
CA GLY A 12 -1.69 -17.09 13.75
C GLY A 12 -2.11 -18.11 12.69
N LEU A 13 -3.13 -18.92 13.02
CA LEU A 13 -3.73 -19.93 12.15
C LEU A 13 -5.13 -19.52 11.63
N SER A 14 -5.57 -18.30 11.94
CA SER A 14 -6.91 -17.82 11.65
C SER A 14 -6.89 -16.68 10.64
N CYS A 15 -7.74 -16.78 9.62
CA CYS A 15 -7.98 -15.72 8.66
C CYS A 15 -9.08 -14.77 9.15
N HIS A 16 -8.82 -13.48 9.08
CA HIS A 16 -9.76 -12.43 9.46
C HIS A 16 -10.05 -11.53 8.27
N ASP A 17 -11.32 -11.16 8.09
CA ASP A 17 -11.72 -10.15 7.11
C ASP A 17 -11.22 -8.78 7.58
N VAL A 18 -10.55 -8.06 6.69
CA VAL A 18 -10.02 -6.73 6.97
C VAL A 18 -10.34 -5.79 5.82
N THR A 19 -10.58 -4.52 6.16
CA THR A 19 -10.72 -3.46 5.16
C THR A 19 -9.43 -2.66 5.10
N VAL A 20 -8.85 -2.58 3.90
CA VAL A 20 -7.68 -1.75 3.63
C VAL A 20 -8.14 -0.42 3.05
N GLU A 21 -7.73 0.67 3.65
CA GLU A 21 -8.05 2.02 3.22
C GLU A 21 -6.80 2.70 2.66
N VAL A 22 -6.95 3.38 1.52
CA VAL A 22 -5.88 4.12 0.88
C VAL A 22 -6.37 5.52 0.55
N ALA A 23 -5.65 6.52 1.03
CA ALA A 23 -5.87 7.90 0.65
C ALA A 23 -4.68 8.42 -0.16
N SER A 24 -4.97 9.22 -1.18
CA SER A 24 -3.95 9.98 -1.92
C SER A 24 -4.30 11.46 -1.90
N ALA A 25 -3.28 12.27 -1.58
CA ALA A 25 -3.29 13.72 -1.62
C ALA A 25 -2.31 14.22 -2.69
N ARG A 26 -2.58 15.39 -3.28
CA ARG A 26 -1.66 16.02 -4.24
C ARG A 26 -0.38 16.45 -3.51
N GLY A 27 0.76 16.24 -4.15
CA GLY A 27 2.07 16.62 -3.60
C GLY A 27 2.72 15.56 -2.70
N GLU A 28 2.03 14.47 -2.37
CA GLU A 28 2.64 13.36 -1.62
C GLU A 28 3.50 12.50 -2.57
N ASP A 29 4.79 12.37 -2.26
CA ASP A 29 5.75 11.53 -3.01
C ASP A 29 5.99 10.17 -2.36
N ARG A 30 5.43 9.94 -1.18
CA ARG A 30 5.72 8.77 -0.36
C ARG A 30 4.49 7.93 -0.07
N MET A 31 4.66 6.62 -0.24
CA MET A 31 3.72 5.63 0.28
C MET A 31 4.04 5.32 1.75
N ILE A 32 3.10 5.62 2.65
CA ILE A 32 3.18 5.39 4.09
C ILE A 32 2.17 4.30 4.47
N ILE A 33 2.63 3.27 5.18
CA ILE A 33 1.79 2.19 5.69
C ILE A 33 1.62 2.40 7.20
N VAL A 34 0.37 2.47 7.66
CA VAL A 34 -0.03 2.67 9.06
C VAL A 34 -0.91 1.51 9.54
N GLY A 35 -1.27 1.49 10.82
CA GLY A 35 -2.14 0.44 11.38
C GLY A 35 -1.40 -0.82 11.84
N LEU A 36 -0.10 -0.71 12.16
CA LEU A 36 0.73 -1.79 12.71
C LEU A 36 0.83 -3.03 11.81
N GLY A 37 0.86 -2.84 10.49
CA GLY A 37 1.13 -3.93 9.55
C GLY A 37 2.45 -4.65 9.86
N ASP A 38 2.47 -5.95 9.58
CA ASP A 38 3.63 -6.81 9.79
C ASP A 38 4.81 -6.43 8.87
N THR A 39 5.95 -7.08 9.09
CA THR A 39 7.16 -6.84 8.30
C THR A 39 6.94 -7.16 6.82
N ALA A 40 6.21 -8.24 6.51
CA ALA A 40 5.96 -8.66 5.13
C ALA A 40 5.16 -7.61 4.34
N VAL A 41 4.17 -6.98 4.96
CA VAL A 41 3.40 -5.86 4.39
C VAL A 41 4.31 -4.66 4.16
N LYS A 42 5.16 -4.30 5.13
CA LYS A 42 6.11 -3.18 4.98
C LYS A 42 7.11 -3.40 3.84
N GLU A 43 7.65 -4.61 3.71
CA GLU A 43 8.59 -4.99 2.66
C GLU A 43 7.93 -5.09 1.28
N SER A 44 6.66 -5.50 1.22
CA SER A 44 5.90 -5.57 -0.03
C SER A 44 5.86 -4.25 -0.78
N LYS A 45 5.92 -3.12 -0.05
CA LYS A 45 5.95 -1.76 -0.61
C LYS A 45 7.00 -1.61 -1.70
N GLN A 46 8.23 -2.05 -1.45
CA GLN A 46 9.32 -1.90 -2.41
C GLN A 46 9.13 -2.80 -3.64
N ARG A 47 8.58 -4.01 -3.44
CA ARG A 47 8.25 -4.92 -4.54
C ARG A 47 7.18 -4.34 -5.46
N VAL A 48 6.10 -3.81 -4.87
CA VAL A 48 5.00 -3.17 -5.63
C VAL A 48 5.52 -1.92 -6.34
N TRP A 49 6.34 -1.11 -5.68
CA TRP A 49 6.94 0.08 -6.29
C TRP A 49 7.77 -0.26 -7.53
N MET A 50 8.62 -1.28 -7.44
CA MET A 50 9.42 -1.76 -8.57
C MET A 50 8.55 -2.32 -9.70
N ALA A 51 7.51 -3.08 -9.37
CA ALA A 51 6.57 -3.62 -10.36
C ALA A 51 5.81 -2.52 -11.10
N LEU A 52 5.37 -1.46 -10.40
CA LEU A 52 4.72 -0.31 -11.03
C LEU A 52 5.67 0.41 -11.98
N HIS A 53 6.90 0.68 -11.53
CA HIS A 53 7.93 1.31 -12.35
C HIS A 53 8.26 0.49 -13.61
N SER A 54 8.48 -0.83 -13.46
CA SER A 54 8.80 -1.71 -14.59
C SER A 54 7.63 -1.90 -15.56
N SER A 55 6.39 -1.75 -15.09
CA SER A 55 5.19 -1.82 -15.92
C SER A 55 4.85 -0.50 -16.62
N GLY A 56 5.71 0.51 -16.53
CA GLY A 56 5.54 1.80 -17.22
C GLY A 56 4.58 2.78 -16.54
N PHE A 57 4.17 2.52 -15.29
CA PHE A 57 3.35 3.48 -14.55
C PHE A 57 4.21 4.66 -14.08
N ARG A 58 3.68 5.87 -14.28
CA ARG A 58 4.29 7.09 -13.73
C ARG A 58 3.88 7.26 -12.27
N ILE A 59 4.83 7.12 -11.37
CA ILE A 59 4.61 7.33 -9.95
C ILE A 59 4.83 8.82 -9.62
N PRO A 60 3.91 9.47 -8.88
CA PRO A 60 4.09 10.86 -8.46
C PRO A 60 5.36 11.02 -7.63
N THR A 61 6.18 12.02 -7.97
CA THR A 61 7.43 12.33 -7.24
C THR A 61 7.32 13.56 -6.35
N GLY A 62 6.11 14.09 -6.15
CA GLY A 62 5.84 15.30 -5.34
C GLY A 62 6.47 16.59 -5.87
N ARG A 63 7.14 16.55 -7.03
CA ARG A 63 7.78 17.71 -7.70
C ARG A 63 6.85 18.27 -8.76
N THR A 64 5.89 19.09 -8.34
CA THR A 64 5.10 19.97 -9.23
C THR A 64 5.00 21.34 -8.60
#